data_AF-A0A969PJH6-F1
#
_entry.id   AF-A0A969PJH6-F1
#
_cell.length_a   1.000
_cell.length_b   1.000
_cell.length_c   1.000
_cell.angle_alpha   90.00
_cell.angle_beta   90.00
_cell.angle_gamma   90.00
#
_symmetry.space_group_name_H-M   'P 1'
#
loop_
_entity.id
_entity.type
_entity.pdbx_description
1 polymer ?
#
loop_
_entity_poly.entity_id
_entity_poly.type
_entity_poly.pdbx_seq_one_letter_code
_entity_poly.pdbx_strand_id
1 'polypeptide(L)'
;MSDWGQRIAIASIFSVLLVQASLAEERTRHRSPRVEIRRVHQLEKVSSRAADLLVQQPTSAPSTSPPFTREESEEVIEGQIIPVTGVQLNPTETGIELLLQTPPQSAEQLQPNNISSGNNFIVDIPNAQLQLLDGKPFRAEKPIEGISEVTVNNQDASTIRVTAVGETALPQVELFDSDESLIFGFTPLNPPEARGESSPSPALPP
;
A
#
# COMPACT_ATOMS: atom_id res chain seq x y z
N MET A 1 -39.56 34.39 43.03
CA MET A 1 -39.68 33.08 43.72
C MET A 1 -39.66 32.01 42.66
N SER A 2 -38.66 31.11 42.74
CA SER A 2 -38.67 29.70 42.28
C SER A 2 -38.88 29.49 40.77
N ASP A 3 -38.15 28.64 40.06
CA ASP A 3 -37.73 27.30 40.47
C ASP A 3 -36.57 26.79 39.61
N TRP A 4 -35.77 25.93 40.23
CA TRP A 4 -34.72 25.12 39.67
C TRP A 4 -35.31 23.94 38.88
N GLY A 5 -34.69 23.57 37.76
CA GLY A 5 -35.02 22.34 37.02
C GLY A 5 -33.77 21.52 36.76
N GLN A 6 -33.52 20.54 37.62
CA GLN A 6 -32.37 19.63 37.55
C GLN A 6 -32.81 18.26 36.98
N ARG A 7 -31.83 17.53 36.43
CA ARG A 7 -31.73 16.05 36.29
C ARG A 7 -32.37 15.45 35.04
N ILE A 8 -31.55 14.82 34.18
CA ILE A 8 -31.62 13.38 33.88
C ILE A 8 -30.19 12.87 33.64
N ALA A 9 -29.67 12.08 34.58
CA ALA A 9 -28.54 11.19 34.34
C ALA A 9 -29.12 9.89 33.75
N ILE A 10 -28.67 9.50 32.55
CA ILE A 10 -29.07 8.22 31.95
C ILE A 10 -28.09 7.15 32.46
N ALA A 11 -28.57 6.33 33.39
CA ALA A 11 -27.99 5.05 33.72
C ALA A 11 -28.16 4.10 32.52
N SER A 12 -27.06 3.66 31.90
CA SER A 12 -27.08 2.51 30.98
C SER A 12 -26.57 1.27 31.71
N ILE A 13 -27.47 0.31 31.81
CA ILE A 13 -27.30 -0.99 32.43
C ILE A 13 -26.51 -1.87 31.45
N PHE A 14 -25.25 -2.18 31.75
CA PHE A 14 -24.53 -3.25 31.07
C PHE A 14 -24.78 -4.57 31.81
N SER A 15 -25.73 -5.34 31.27
CA SER A 15 -25.87 -6.77 31.53
C SER A 15 -25.72 -7.51 30.22
N VAL A 16 -24.53 -8.05 29.95
CA VAL A 16 -24.39 -9.23 29.09
C VAL A 16 -23.42 -10.18 29.78
N LEU A 17 -24.02 -11.29 30.23
CA LEU A 17 -23.38 -12.44 30.84
C LEU A 17 -23.18 -13.45 29.70
N LEU A 18 -21.94 -13.71 29.29
CA LEU A 18 -21.62 -14.82 28.40
C LEU A 18 -20.55 -15.67 29.05
N VAL A 19 -21.04 -16.80 29.57
CA VAL A 19 -20.30 -17.88 30.19
C VAL A 19 -20.06 -18.95 29.13
N GLN A 20 -18.86 -19.57 29.22
CA GLN A 20 -18.36 -20.81 28.60
C GLN A 20 -17.37 -20.65 27.42
N ALA A 21 -16.08 -20.81 27.75
CA ALA A 21 -15.16 -21.54 26.88
C ALA A 21 -15.03 -22.96 27.45
N SER A 22 -15.55 -23.94 26.71
CA SER A 22 -15.42 -25.37 26.99
C SER A 22 -13.95 -25.78 26.82
N LEU A 23 -13.27 -26.07 27.94
CA LEU A 23 -12.02 -26.81 27.95
C LEU A 23 -12.38 -28.30 27.95
N ALA A 24 -12.37 -28.91 26.76
CA ALA A 24 -12.46 -30.35 26.60
C ALA A 24 -11.20 -30.88 25.91
N GLU A 25 -10.40 -31.55 26.73
CA GLU A 25 -9.53 -32.70 26.45
C GLU A 25 -8.44 -32.60 25.37
N GLU A 26 -7.23 -32.41 25.90
CA GLU A 26 -6.05 -33.15 25.48
C GLU A 26 -6.30 -34.66 25.54
N ARG A 27 -6.45 -35.31 24.38
CA ARG A 27 -6.25 -36.77 24.25
C ARG A 27 -5.46 -37.06 22.99
N THR A 28 -4.21 -37.40 23.21
CA THR A 28 -3.34 -38.07 22.25
C THR A 28 -4.08 -39.22 21.56
N ARG A 29 -4.29 -39.10 20.26
CA ARG A 29 -4.35 -40.27 19.37
C ARG A 29 -4.03 -39.88 17.93
N HIS A 30 -2.75 -40.00 17.63
CA HIS A 30 -2.23 -40.35 16.32
C HIS A 30 -3.18 -41.34 15.62
N ARG A 31 -3.85 -40.91 14.56
CA ARG A 31 -4.41 -41.82 13.55
C ARG A 31 -4.53 -41.10 12.21
N SER A 32 -3.55 -41.37 11.35
CA SER A 32 -3.44 -40.87 9.99
C SER A 32 -4.64 -41.31 9.12
N PRO A 33 -5.01 -40.50 8.11
CA PRO A 33 -5.50 -41.03 6.86
C PRO A 33 -4.45 -40.83 5.75
N ARG A 34 -4.00 -41.98 5.28
CA ARG A 34 -3.41 -42.29 3.97
C ARG A 34 -3.95 -41.40 2.85
N VAL A 35 -3.08 -40.61 2.23
CA VAL A 35 -3.23 -40.21 0.82
C VAL A 35 -1.89 -40.47 0.12
N GLU A 36 -2.04 -41.15 -0.99
CA GLU A 36 -1.04 -41.85 -1.79
C GLU A 36 -0.22 -40.86 -2.62
N ILE A 37 1.02 -40.57 -2.19
CA ILE A 37 1.95 -39.83 -3.04
C ILE A 37 2.54 -40.83 -4.04
N ARG A 38 2.08 -40.69 -5.28
CA ARG A 38 2.53 -41.41 -6.47
C ARG A 38 4.06 -41.28 -6.59
N ARG A 39 4.79 -42.33 -6.19
CA ARG A 39 6.24 -42.44 -6.34
C ARG A 39 6.56 -42.65 -7.82
N VAL A 40 6.83 -41.57 -8.55
CA VAL A 40 7.44 -41.68 -9.88
C VAL A 40 8.86 -42.21 -9.74
N HIS A 41 9.18 -43.12 -10.65
CA HIS A 41 10.25 -44.10 -10.53
C HIS A 41 11.63 -43.51 -10.88
N GLN A 42 12.65 -44.05 -10.19
CA GLN A 42 14.02 -44.23 -10.66
C GLN A 42 14.85 -42.98 -10.94
N LEU A 43 15.42 -42.41 -9.87
CA LEU A 43 16.83 -42.03 -9.92
C LEU A 43 17.67 -43.29 -9.64
N GLU A 44 18.77 -43.38 -10.37
CA GLU A 44 19.92 -44.25 -10.12
C GLU A 44 19.91 -45.63 -10.78
N LYS A 45 20.52 -45.69 -11.98
CA LYS A 45 21.53 -46.72 -12.23
C LYS A 45 22.53 -46.30 -13.31
N VAL A 46 23.69 -45.84 -12.82
CA VAL A 46 25.03 -46.20 -13.37
C VAL A 46 25.23 -45.94 -14.87
N SER A 47 25.56 -44.71 -15.25
CA SER A 47 26.30 -44.48 -16.51
C SER A 47 27.79 -44.64 -16.26
N SER A 48 28.23 -45.90 -16.19
CA SER A 48 29.63 -46.28 -16.18
C SER A 48 29.88 -47.21 -17.36
N ARG A 49 30.05 -46.63 -18.55
CA ARG A 49 30.75 -47.25 -19.70
C ARG A 49 30.88 -46.25 -20.84
N ALA A 50 31.96 -45.48 -20.83
CA ALA A 50 32.45 -44.75 -22.00
C ALA A 50 33.96 -44.95 -22.18
N ALA A 51 34.45 -46.17 -21.92
CA ALA A 51 35.85 -46.54 -22.12
C ALA A 51 36.07 -47.41 -23.36
N ASP A 52 35.17 -47.39 -24.35
CA ASP A 52 35.26 -48.29 -25.51
C ASP A 52 34.80 -47.68 -26.83
N LEU A 53 35.20 -46.43 -27.11
CA LEU A 53 35.15 -45.85 -28.46
C LEU A 53 36.33 -44.89 -28.66
N LEU A 54 37.54 -45.44 -28.83
CA LEU A 54 38.58 -44.77 -29.60
C LEU A 54 38.25 -44.98 -31.08
N VAL A 55 38.13 -43.91 -31.88
CA VAL A 55 38.63 -43.77 -33.27
C VAL A 55 38.09 -42.47 -33.90
N GLN A 56 39.03 -41.58 -34.23
CA GLN A 56 38.99 -40.46 -35.20
C GLN A 56 38.34 -39.12 -34.80
N GLN A 57 39.20 -38.15 -34.40
CA GLN A 57 39.04 -36.74 -34.78
C GLN A 57 39.46 -36.55 -36.24
N PRO A 58 38.71 -35.76 -37.01
CA PRO A 58 39.33 -34.58 -37.60
C PRO A 58 38.56 -33.28 -37.32
N THR A 59 39.35 -32.23 -37.16
CA THR A 59 39.02 -30.80 -37.05
C THR A 59 38.05 -30.29 -38.13
N SER A 60 37.05 -29.48 -37.74
CA SER A 60 36.57 -28.26 -38.44
C SER A 60 35.49 -27.55 -37.60
N ALA A 61 35.66 -26.25 -37.33
CA ALA A 61 34.67 -25.38 -36.67
C ALA A 61 33.43 -25.15 -37.57
N PRO A 62 32.27 -24.74 -37.01
CA PRO A 62 32.09 -23.33 -36.66
C PRO A 62 31.48 -23.10 -35.27
N SER A 63 31.99 -22.08 -34.57
CA SER A 63 31.29 -21.45 -33.45
C SER A 63 29.98 -20.87 -33.95
N THR A 64 28.88 -21.57 -33.68
CA THR A 64 27.55 -21.01 -33.82
C THR A 64 27.12 -20.55 -32.44
N SER A 65 27.24 -19.25 -32.18
CA SER A 65 26.60 -18.60 -31.04
C SER A 65 25.11 -18.99 -31.03
N PRO A 66 24.56 -19.47 -29.91
CA PRO A 66 23.10 -19.50 -29.79
C PRO A 66 22.58 -18.05 -29.89
N PRO A 67 21.43 -17.82 -30.56
CA PRO A 67 20.88 -16.48 -30.68
C PRO A 67 20.64 -15.92 -29.28
N PHE A 68 21.07 -14.67 -29.06
CA PHE A 68 20.60 -13.87 -27.94
C PHE A 68 19.11 -13.58 -28.14
N THR A 69 18.26 -14.54 -27.80
CA THR A 69 16.92 -14.23 -27.30
C THR A 69 17.07 -14.29 -25.79
N ARG A 70 17.57 -13.20 -25.20
CA ARG A 70 17.24 -12.92 -23.81
C ARG A 70 15.77 -12.56 -23.85
N GLU A 71 14.92 -13.57 -23.67
CA GLU A 71 13.67 -13.38 -22.95
C GLU A 71 14.09 -12.58 -21.73
N GLU A 72 13.68 -11.32 -21.67
CA GLU A 72 13.76 -10.50 -20.48
C GLU A 72 12.87 -11.22 -19.47
N SER A 73 13.45 -12.21 -18.79
CA SER A 73 12.93 -12.68 -17.53
C SER A 73 13.07 -11.48 -16.62
N GLU A 74 12.07 -10.59 -16.67
CA GLU A 74 11.76 -9.68 -15.59
C GLU A 74 11.79 -10.56 -14.35
N GLU A 75 12.86 -10.44 -13.58
CA GLU A 75 13.03 -11.12 -12.32
C GLU A 75 11.94 -10.52 -11.43
N VAL A 76 10.77 -11.17 -11.42
CA VAL A 76 9.68 -10.82 -10.50
C VAL A 76 10.24 -11.12 -9.14
N ILE A 77 10.82 -10.11 -8.50
CA ILE A 77 11.22 -10.15 -7.12
C ILE A 77 9.89 -10.24 -6.36
N GLU A 78 9.43 -11.46 -6.08
CA GLU A 78 8.18 -11.68 -5.36
C GLU A 78 8.34 -11.16 -3.92
N GLY A 79 8.11 -9.86 -3.75
CA GLY A 79 7.87 -9.24 -2.46
C GLY A 79 6.49 -9.65 -1.95
N GLN A 80 6.36 -9.82 -0.64
CA GLN A 80 5.05 -10.02 -0.02
C GLN A 80 4.16 -8.81 -0.31
N ILE A 81 3.03 -9.01 -1.00
CA ILE A 81 2.04 -7.94 -1.24
C ILE A 81 1.40 -7.56 0.09
N ILE A 82 1.55 -6.31 0.48
CA ILE A 82 0.99 -5.74 1.71
C ILE A 82 -0.45 -5.28 1.42
N PRO A 83 -1.46 -5.83 2.10
CA PRO A 83 -2.83 -5.38 1.92
C PRO A 83 -3.04 -4.03 2.60
N VAL A 84 -3.61 -3.07 1.87
CA VAL A 84 -4.12 -1.81 2.43
C VAL A 84 -5.62 -1.97 2.63
N THR A 85 -6.04 -2.16 3.88
CA THR A 85 -7.44 -2.53 4.22
C THR A 85 -8.30 -1.33 4.57
N GLY A 86 -7.71 -0.16 4.73
CA GLY A 86 -8.42 1.07 5.06
C GLY A 86 -7.72 2.30 4.51
N VAL A 87 -8.54 3.30 4.17
CA VAL A 87 -8.09 4.63 3.78
C VAL A 87 -8.88 5.64 4.60
N GLN A 88 -8.18 6.52 5.30
CA GLN A 88 -8.79 7.58 6.09
C GLN A 88 -8.17 8.92 5.70
N LEU A 89 -9.02 9.95 5.59
CA LEU A 89 -8.59 11.31 5.36
C LEU A 89 -8.98 12.17 6.56
N ASN A 90 -7.98 12.76 7.22
CA ASN A 90 -8.16 13.57 8.42
C ASN A 90 -7.72 15.01 8.14
N PRO A 91 -8.56 16.03 8.37
CA PRO A 91 -8.12 17.41 8.29
C PRO A 91 -7.18 17.76 9.44
N THR A 92 -6.20 18.61 9.16
CA THR A 92 -5.27 19.16 10.15
C THR A 92 -5.31 20.69 10.13
N GLU A 93 -4.56 21.35 11.02
CA GLU A 93 -4.48 22.81 11.05
C GLU A 93 -3.86 23.40 9.77
N THR A 94 -2.96 22.65 9.12
CA THR A 94 -2.18 23.12 7.96
C THR A 94 -2.56 22.42 6.66
N GLY A 95 -3.45 21.43 6.69
CA GLY A 95 -3.74 20.62 5.50
C GLY A 95 -4.62 19.41 5.77
N ILE A 96 -4.26 18.27 5.17
CA ILE A 96 -4.93 16.98 5.35
C ILE A 96 -3.90 15.86 5.49
N GLU A 97 -4.23 14.85 6.29
CA GLU A 97 -3.51 13.59 6.39
C GLU A 97 -4.29 12.47 5.73
N LEU A 98 -3.63 11.70 4.87
CA LEU A 98 -4.13 10.47 4.29
C LEU A 98 -3.43 9.29 4.94
N LEU A 99 -4.19 8.45 5.66
CA LEU A 99 -3.70 7.26 6.32
C LEU A 99 -4.08 6.03 5.49
N LEU A 100 -3.07 5.28 5.07
CA LEU A 100 -3.21 3.97 4.43
C LEU A 100 -2.98 2.89 5.49
N GLN A 101 -4.03 2.19 5.89
CA GLN A 101 -3.96 1.18 6.96
C GLN A 101 -3.37 -0.13 6.43
N THR A 102 -2.31 -0.61 7.07
CA THR A 102 -1.60 -1.84 6.76
C THR A 102 -1.64 -2.79 7.96
N PRO A 103 -1.23 -4.07 7.81
CA PRO A 103 -0.90 -4.89 8.97
C PRO A 103 0.20 -4.25 9.83
N PRO A 104 0.27 -4.59 11.12
CA PRO A 104 1.35 -4.15 12.02
C PRO A 104 2.74 -4.37 11.41
N GLN A 105 3.65 -3.43 11.62
CA GLN A 105 5.07 -3.45 11.19
C GLN A 105 5.27 -3.57 9.67
N SER A 106 4.22 -3.30 8.87
CA SER A 106 4.28 -3.43 7.41
C SER A 106 4.43 -2.10 6.69
N ALA A 107 4.06 -0.97 7.32
CA ALA A 107 4.14 0.34 6.69
C ALA A 107 5.57 0.71 6.27
N GLU A 108 6.55 0.39 7.11
CA GLU A 108 7.99 0.65 6.87
C GLU A 108 8.56 -0.09 5.63
N GLN A 109 7.89 -1.17 5.19
CA GLN A 109 8.31 -1.99 4.04
C GLN A 109 7.84 -1.39 2.71
N LEU A 110 6.86 -0.48 2.75
CA LEU A 110 6.35 0.21 1.58
C LEU A 110 7.39 1.23 1.09
N GLN A 111 7.61 1.26 -0.22
CA GLN A 111 8.59 2.14 -0.86
C GLN A 111 7.91 3.06 -1.88
N PRO A 112 7.25 4.15 -1.45
CA PRO A 112 6.59 5.08 -2.36
C PRO A 112 7.54 5.70 -3.39
N ASN A 113 7.18 5.61 -4.66
CA ASN A 113 7.89 6.22 -5.77
C ASN A 113 7.12 7.44 -6.29
N ASN A 114 7.69 8.63 -6.12
CA ASN A 114 7.05 9.88 -6.53
C ASN A 114 7.26 10.14 -8.03
N ILE A 115 6.14 10.24 -8.75
CA ILE A 115 6.08 10.51 -10.20
C ILE A 115 5.21 11.74 -10.50
N SER A 116 5.13 12.66 -9.54
CA SER A 116 4.30 13.87 -9.60
C SER A 116 4.57 14.73 -10.84
N SER A 117 3.53 15.39 -11.34
CA SER A 117 3.63 16.25 -12.52
C SER A 117 2.58 17.37 -12.48
N GLY A 118 2.98 18.59 -12.82
CA GLY A 118 2.13 19.77 -12.72
C GLY A 118 1.62 19.97 -11.30
N ASN A 119 0.30 20.06 -11.12
CA ASN A 119 -0.36 20.22 -9.82
C ASN A 119 -0.75 18.88 -9.17
N ASN A 120 -0.40 17.76 -9.80
CA ASN A 120 -0.78 16.43 -9.33
C ASN A 120 0.40 15.83 -8.58
N PHE A 121 0.23 15.69 -7.26
CA PHE A 121 1.08 14.78 -6.51
C PHE A 121 0.66 13.37 -6.86
N ILE A 122 1.59 12.56 -7.36
CA ILE A 122 1.34 11.17 -7.76
C ILE A 122 2.45 10.31 -7.17
N VAL A 123 2.05 9.28 -6.43
CA VAL A 123 2.95 8.29 -5.87
C VAL A 123 2.46 6.89 -6.24
N ASP A 124 3.36 6.07 -6.75
CA ASP A 124 3.17 4.64 -6.93
C ASP A 124 3.81 3.90 -5.77
N ILE A 125 3.05 3.00 -5.13
CA ILE A 125 3.48 2.20 -3.98
C ILE A 125 3.52 0.75 -4.43
N PRO A 126 4.69 0.21 -4.82
CA PRO A 126 4.84 -1.19 -5.18
C PRO A 126 4.69 -2.10 -3.96
N ASN A 127 4.49 -3.39 -4.21
CA ASN A 127 4.25 -4.42 -3.19
C ASN A 127 3.05 -4.10 -2.27
N ALA A 128 2.04 -3.40 -2.80
CA ALA A 128 0.84 -3.02 -2.06
C ALA A 128 -0.42 -3.29 -2.88
N GLN A 129 -1.50 -3.68 -2.21
CA GLN A 129 -2.80 -3.83 -2.86
C GLN A 129 -3.91 -3.25 -2.00
N LEU A 130 -4.71 -2.35 -2.59
CA LEU A 130 -5.87 -1.76 -1.96
C LEU A 130 -7.00 -2.80 -1.89
N GLN A 131 -7.36 -3.19 -0.67
CA GLN A 131 -8.36 -4.22 -0.35
C GLN A 131 -9.42 -3.65 0.61
N LEU A 132 -10.11 -2.59 0.18
CA LEU A 132 -11.20 -2.01 0.96
C LEU A 132 -12.40 -2.96 1.03
N LEU A 133 -13.16 -2.88 2.13
CA LEU A 133 -14.34 -3.74 2.36
C LEU A 133 -15.41 -3.65 1.27
N ASP A 134 -15.52 -2.50 0.61
CA ASP A 134 -16.48 -2.28 -0.48
C ASP A 134 -15.90 -2.61 -1.87
N GLY A 135 -14.62 -2.95 -1.95
CA GLY A 135 -13.88 -3.28 -3.17
C GLY A 135 -13.69 -2.12 -4.15
N LYS A 136 -13.95 -0.87 -3.73
CA LYS A 136 -13.88 0.32 -4.59
C LYS A 136 -12.60 1.11 -4.33
N PRO A 137 -12.13 1.93 -5.28
CA PRO A 137 -11.10 2.92 -5.00
C PRO A 137 -11.64 3.99 -4.04
N PHE A 138 -10.74 4.59 -3.26
CA PHE A 138 -11.06 5.76 -2.45
C PHE A 138 -11.00 7.03 -3.29
N ARG A 139 -11.95 7.94 -3.10
CA ARG A 139 -11.99 9.26 -3.76
C ARG A 139 -12.66 10.28 -2.85
N ALA A 140 -12.01 11.42 -2.67
CA ALA A 140 -12.54 12.58 -1.96
C ALA A 140 -12.41 13.82 -2.84
N GLU A 141 -13.52 14.48 -3.12
CA GLU A 141 -13.55 15.75 -3.87
C GLU A 141 -13.49 16.93 -2.89
N LYS A 142 -12.68 17.93 -3.22
CA LYS A 142 -12.50 19.17 -2.45
C LYS A 142 -12.39 18.93 -0.93
N PRO A 143 -11.45 18.09 -0.47
CA PRO A 143 -11.33 17.80 0.96
C PRO A 143 -11.02 19.04 1.80
N ILE A 144 -10.22 19.97 1.24
CA ILE A 144 -9.92 21.30 1.80
C ILE A 144 -9.71 22.32 0.69
N GLU A 145 -9.64 23.60 1.03
CA GLU A 145 -9.22 24.66 0.11
C GLU A 145 -7.79 24.40 -0.40
N GLY A 146 -7.54 24.65 -1.69
CA GLY A 146 -6.24 24.43 -2.31
C GLY A 146 -5.95 22.99 -2.75
N ILE A 147 -6.77 21.99 -2.35
CA ILE A 147 -6.71 20.61 -2.85
C ILE A 147 -8.07 20.23 -3.46
N SER A 148 -8.10 20.05 -4.78
CA SER A 148 -9.35 19.74 -5.50
C SER A 148 -9.79 18.28 -5.36
N GLU A 149 -8.84 17.35 -5.17
CA GLU A 149 -9.14 15.92 -5.14
C GLU A 149 -8.03 15.11 -4.46
N VAL A 150 -8.42 14.03 -3.75
CA VAL A 150 -7.53 12.95 -3.33
C VAL A 150 -8.11 11.60 -3.75
N THR A 151 -7.30 10.75 -4.37
CA THR A 151 -7.69 9.40 -4.80
C THR A 151 -6.65 8.35 -4.37
N VAL A 152 -7.14 7.15 -4.05
CA VAL A 152 -6.30 5.96 -3.84
C VAL A 152 -6.90 4.79 -4.62
N ASN A 153 -6.14 4.19 -5.53
CA ASN A 153 -6.60 3.07 -6.35
C ASN A 153 -5.49 2.03 -6.61
N ASN A 154 -5.87 0.83 -7.05
CA ASN A 154 -4.94 -0.14 -7.60
C ASN A 154 -4.57 0.27 -9.04
N GLN A 155 -3.29 0.45 -9.34
CA GLN A 155 -2.80 0.59 -10.72
C GLN A 155 -2.70 -0.77 -11.42
N ASP A 156 -2.27 -1.77 -10.66
CA ASP A 156 -2.17 -3.16 -11.09
C ASP A 156 -2.40 -4.10 -9.87
N ALA A 157 -2.05 -5.37 -9.99
CA ALA A 157 -2.28 -6.37 -8.95
C ALA A 157 -1.41 -6.16 -7.68
N SER A 158 -0.34 -5.38 -7.76
CA SER A 158 0.70 -5.22 -6.73
C SER A 158 1.17 -3.78 -6.53
N THR A 159 0.51 -2.81 -7.17
CA THR A 159 0.84 -1.39 -7.07
C THR A 159 -0.41 -0.58 -6.75
N ILE A 160 -0.35 0.18 -5.65
CA ILE A 160 -1.33 1.23 -5.33
C ILE A 160 -0.82 2.56 -5.89
N ARG A 161 -1.71 3.40 -6.39
CA ARG A 161 -1.42 4.82 -6.66
C ARG A 161 -2.22 5.72 -5.73
N VAL A 162 -1.50 6.65 -5.13
CA VAL A 162 -2.05 7.79 -4.41
C VAL A 162 -1.93 9.01 -5.32
N THR A 163 -3.00 9.79 -5.41
CA THR A 163 -2.98 11.08 -6.13
C THR A 163 -3.65 12.14 -5.29
N ALA A 164 -2.99 13.29 -5.14
CA ALA A 164 -3.56 14.50 -4.56
C ALA A 164 -3.39 15.64 -5.57
N VAL A 165 -4.49 16.28 -5.95
CA VAL A 165 -4.52 17.34 -6.95
C VAL A 165 -4.67 18.68 -6.26
N GLY A 166 -3.67 19.54 -6.39
CA GLY A 166 -3.77 20.92 -5.94
C GLY A 166 -4.52 21.80 -6.94
N GLU A 167 -5.26 22.78 -6.44
CA GLU A 167 -6.06 23.66 -7.30
C GLU A 167 -5.21 24.58 -8.18
N THR A 168 -4.10 25.08 -7.64
CA THR A 168 -3.26 26.09 -8.31
C THR A 168 -1.79 25.70 -8.42
N ALA A 169 -1.30 24.85 -7.50
CA ALA A 169 0.08 24.37 -7.46
C ALA A 169 0.14 22.94 -6.92
N LEU A 170 1.27 22.25 -7.12
CA LEU A 170 1.55 20.95 -6.50
C LEU A 170 1.50 21.06 -4.96
N PRO A 171 0.72 20.24 -4.25
CA PRO A 171 0.74 20.23 -2.79
C PRO A 171 2.14 19.88 -2.25
N GLN A 172 2.53 20.49 -1.14
CA GLN A 172 3.69 20.03 -0.38
C GLN A 172 3.30 18.73 0.35
N VAL A 173 4.21 17.74 0.37
CA VAL A 173 3.95 16.43 0.95
C VAL A 173 5.03 16.04 1.95
N GLU A 174 4.59 15.57 3.11
CA GLU A 174 5.40 14.89 4.10
C GLU A 174 4.93 13.43 4.21
N LEU A 175 5.87 12.51 4.39
CA LEU A 175 5.61 11.08 4.48
C LEU A 175 6.07 10.57 5.85
N PHE A 176 5.19 9.87 6.53
CA PHE A 176 5.47 9.23 7.81
C PHE A 176 5.00 7.79 7.79
N ASP A 177 5.71 6.93 8.49
CA ASP A 177 5.26 5.59 8.83
C ASP A 177 4.86 5.51 10.31
N SER A 178 3.99 4.56 10.59
CA SER A 178 3.57 4.15 11.92
C SER A 178 3.40 2.63 11.92
N ASP A 179 3.16 2.02 13.08
CA ASP A 179 3.06 0.56 13.18
C ASP A 179 2.03 -0.04 12.22
N GLU A 180 0.87 0.60 12.06
CA GLU A 180 -0.26 0.07 11.27
C GLU A 180 -0.66 0.98 10.10
N SER A 181 0.11 2.01 9.77
CA SER A 181 -0.26 2.93 8.69
C SER A 181 0.92 3.66 8.04
N LEU A 182 0.83 3.85 6.73
CA LEU A 182 1.61 4.81 5.97
C LEU A 182 0.80 6.11 5.83
N ILE A 183 1.38 7.26 6.18
CA ILE A 183 0.69 8.53 6.34
C ILE A 183 1.28 9.57 5.40
N PHE A 184 0.44 10.16 4.55
CA PHE A 184 0.79 11.30 3.71
C PHE A 184 0.17 12.57 4.28
N GLY A 185 1.00 13.52 4.71
CA GLY A 185 0.57 14.87 5.06
C GLY A 185 0.62 15.76 3.83
N PHE A 186 -0.52 16.30 3.41
CA PHE A 186 -0.63 17.23 2.28
C PHE A 186 -0.91 18.65 2.78
N THR A 187 -0.04 19.58 2.42
CA THR A 187 -0.23 21.02 2.66
C THR A 187 -0.45 21.73 1.32
N PRO A 188 -1.59 22.43 1.13
CA PRO A 188 -1.83 23.18 -0.09
C PRO A 188 -0.80 24.31 -0.22
N LEU A 189 -0.24 24.47 -1.42
CA LEU A 189 0.54 25.65 -1.75
C LEU A 189 -0.41 26.68 -2.35
N ASN A 190 -0.82 27.64 -1.53
CA ASN A 190 -1.49 28.82 -2.06
C ASN A 190 -0.44 29.66 -2.79
N PRO A 191 -0.73 30.19 -3.99
CA PRO A 191 0.06 31.27 -4.55
C PRO A 191 0.14 32.36 -3.49
N PRO A 192 1.27 33.09 -3.36
CA PRO A 192 1.27 34.26 -2.51
C PRO A 192 0.07 35.10 -2.94
N GLU A 193 -0.91 35.26 -2.04
CA GLU A 193 -1.94 36.26 -2.23
C GLU A 193 -1.19 37.51 -2.66
N ALA A 194 -1.54 38.10 -3.80
CA ALA A 194 -1.16 39.46 -4.07
C ALA A 194 -1.60 40.20 -2.82
N ARG A 195 -0.65 40.57 -1.94
CA ARG A 195 -0.94 41.32 -0.74
C ARG A 195 -1.87 42.41 -1.21
N GLY A 196 -3.05 42.48 -0.64
CA GLY A 196 -3.86 43.67 -0.77
C GLY A 196 -3.04 44.81 -0.20
N GLU A 197 -2.14 45.38 -1.00
CA GLU A 197 -1.70 46.75 -0.84
C GLU A 197 -2.92 47.59 -1.22
N SER A 198 -3.88 47.64 -0.30
CA SER A 198 -4.54 48.90 -0.03
C SER A 198 -3.47 49.84 0.53
N SER A 199 -2.56 50.30 -0.34
CA SER A 199 -1.84 51.53 -0.06
C SER A 199 -2.90 52.62 0.06
N PRO A 200 -3.13 53.24 1.23
CA PRO A 200 -3.91 54.46 1.26
C PRO A 200 -3.10 55.49 0.47
N SER A 201 -3.62 55.90 -0.69
CA SER A 201 -3.13 57.10 -1.37
C SER A 201 -3.17 58.24 -0.34
N PRO A 202 -2.04 58.92 -0.05
CA PRO A 202 -2.09 60.10 0.81
C PRO A 202 -2.97 61.14 0.11
N ALA A 203 -4.09 61.51 0.74
CA ALA A 203 -4.83 62.68 0.33
C ALA A 203 -3.94 63.91 0.58
N LEU A 204 -3.69 64.69 -0.47
CA LEU A 204 -3.05 66.00 -0.34
C LEU A 204 -3.97 66.92 0.47
N PRO A 205 -3.51 67.53 1.58
CA PRO A 205 -4.30 68.52 2.28
C PRO A 205 -4.42 69.82 1.46
N PRO A 206 -5.54 70.58 1.60
CA PRO A 206 -5.75 71.86 0.94
C PRO A 206 -4.84 72.97 1.47
#